data_AF-A0A8T7FV30-F1
#
_entry.id   AF-A0A8T7FV30-F1
#
_cell.length_a   1.000
_cell.length_b   1.000
_cell.length_c   1.000
_cell.angle_alpha   90.00
_cell.angle_beta   90.00
_cell.angle_gamma   90.00
#
_symmetry.space_group_name_H-M   'P 1'
#
loop_
_entity.id
_entity.type
_entity.pdbx_description
1 polymer ?
#
loop_
_entity_poly.entity_id
_entity_poly.type
_entity_poly.pdbx_seq_one_letter_code
_entity_poly.pdbx_strand_id
1 'polypeptide(L)'
;MQDGAIRPELRRHAGLLLGRLGWRPGDLDRFVEVPAGEYQAGVKKEAREIPGMYFIARYPVTNIQFARFVKEDGYQTREFWSDTGWEWRTGKYDSRTLQDVERDWLEHRPLAKRNVPYYWHNIELSNPIVPVVGVCFFEAEAYCNWLAKKIVAVPEGYIIRLPRDDEWERAARGTDGREYPRGDGFDKTAANTGRAKPPVPVWAVRRRSAPSRAASAPTARGI
;
A
#
# COMPACT_ATOMS: atom_id res chain seq x y z
N MET A 1 -17.86 2.76 13.32
CA MET A 1 -16.90 1.62 13.26
C MET A 1 -15.47 1.96 13.66
N GLN A 2 -15.00 3.22 13.61
CA GLN A 2 -13.65 3.59 14.06
C GLN A 2 -13.61 4.16 15.47
N ASP A 3 -14.49 3.69 16.35
CA ASP A 3 -14.45 4.09 17.75
C ASP A 3 -13.13 3.58 18.39
N GLY A 4 -12.37 4.52 18.94
CA GLY A 4 -11.09 4.26 19.59
C GLY A 4 -11.24 3.45 20.88
N ALA A 5 -12.44 3.39 21.46
CA ALA A 5 -12.73 2.62 22.67
C ALA A 5 -12.81 1.10 22.42
N ILE A 6 -12.99 0.68 21.16
CA ILE A 6 -13.10 -0.75 20.82
C ILE A 6 -11.72 -1.40 20.80
N ARG A 7 -11.59 -2.53 21.51
CA ARG A 7 -10.35 -3.33 21.57
C ARG A 7 -9.85 -3.72 20.16
N PRO A 8 -8.54 -3.65 19.88
CA PRO A 8 -7.98 -3.99 18.56
C PRO A 8 -8.39 -5.36 18.02
N GLU A 9 -8.48 -6.37 18.88
CA GLU A 9 -8.85 -7.74 18.53
C GLU A 9 -10.29 -7.82 18.02
N LEU A 10 -11.21 -7.10 18.67
CA LEU A 10 -12.61 -7.05 18.26
C LEU A 10 -12.78 -6.33 16.92
N ARG A 11 -12.02 -5.23 16.69
CA ARG A 11 -11.99 -4.54 15.40
C ARG A 11 -11.48 -5.45 14.28
N ARG A 12 -10.44 -6.24 14.56
CA ARG A 12 -9.91 -7.23 13.62
C ARG A 12 -10.97 -8.29 13.28
N HIS A 13 -11.57 -8.95 14.28
CA HIS A 13 -12.57 -9.99 14.04
C HIS A 13 -13.80 -9.45 13.29
N ALA A 14 -14.33 -8.29 13.70
CA ALA A 14 -15.43 -7.65 13.01
C ALA A 14 -15.07 -7.34 11.55
N GLY A 15 -13.88 -6.78 11.29
CA GLY A 15 -13.42 -6.51 9.93
C GLY A 15 -13.26 -7.76 9.08
N LEU A 16 -12.71 -8.85 9.63
CA LEU A 16 -12.59 -10.10 8.89
C LEU A 16 -13.96 -10.67 8.48
N LEU A 17 -14.93 -10.67 9.40
CA LEU A 17 -16.30 -11.11 9.12
C LEU A 17 -16.97 -10.23 8.06
N LEU A 18 -16.93 -8.90 8.25
CA LEU A 18 -17.50 -7.93 7.32
C LEU A 18 -16.92 -8.08 5.90
N GLY A 19 -15.59 -8.25 5.80
CA GLY A 19 -14.92 -8.47 4.53
C GLY A 19 -15.44 -9.70 3.78
N ARG A 20 -15.71 -10.81 4.49
CA ARG A 20 -16.28 -12.03 3.90
C ARG A 20 -17.74 -11.88 3.49
N LEU A 21 -18.48 -11.03 4.21
CA LEU A 21 -19.86 -10.68 3.86
C LEU A 21 -19.95 -9.65 2.71
N GLY A 22 -18.83 -9.26 2.11
CA GLY A 22 -18.79 -8.33 0.98
C GLY A 22 -18.80 -6.86 1.37
N TRP A 23 -18.76 -6.54 2.66
CA TRP A 23 -18.58 -5.17 3.11
C TRP A 23 -17.14 -4.72 2.84
N ARG A 24 -17.00 -3.48 2.37
CA ARG A 24 -15.71 -2.81 2.16
C ARG A 24 -15.81 -1.33 2.50
N PRO A 25 -14.70 -0.67 2.89
CA PRO A 25 -14.68 0.77 3.07
C PRO A 25 -15.09 1.49 1.76
N GLY A 26 -15.97 2.48 1.84
CA GLY A 26 -16.37 3.27 0.66
C GLY A 26 -15.23 4.07 0.02
N ASP A 27 -14.14 4.29 0.76
CA ASP A 27 -12.92 4.98 0.32
C ASP A 27 -11.76 4.02 0.00
N LEU A 28 -12.03 2.72 -0.23
CA LEU A 28 -11.01 1.70 -0.45
C LEU A 28 -10.06 2.03 -1.61
N ASP A 29 -10.61 2.53 -2.71
CA ASP A 29 -9.88 2.84 -3.94
C ASP A 29 -9.33 4.30 -3.95
N ARG A 30 -9.37 4.99 -2.80
CA ARG A 30 -8.98 6.41 -2.70
C ARG A 30 -7.47 6.59 -2.72
N PHE A 31 -7.01 7.55 -3.53
CA PHE A 31 -5.69 8.15 -3.41
C PHE A 31 -5.73 9.43 -2.57
N VAL A 32 -4.63 9.72 -1.89
CA VAL A 32 -4.43 10.90 -1.05
C VAL A 32 -3.34 11.75 -1.68
N GLU A 33 -3.61 13.04 -1.78
CA GLU A 33 -2.65 14.03 -2.26
C GLU A 33 -1.53 14.22 -1.23
N VAL A 34 -0.30 14.28 -1.73
CA VAL A 34 0.87 14.68 -0.97
C VAL A 34 1.51 15.87 -1.68
N PRO A 35 1.57 17.05 -1.02
CA PRO A 35 2.10 18.25 -1.64
C PRO A 35 3.61 18.16 -1.83
N ALA A 36 4.09 18.84 -2.88
CA ALA A 36 5.51 19.09 -3.13
C ALA A 36 6.17 19.83 -1.95
N GLY A 37 7.49 19.88 -1.98
CA GLY A 37 8.31 20.68 -1.08
C GLY A 37 9.14 19.84 -0.11
N GLU A 38 9.77 20.56 0.81
CA GLU A 38 10.77 20.02 1.71
C GLU A 38 10.19 19.19 2.87
N TYR A 39 10.96 18.21 3.32
CA TYR A 39 10.73 17.45 4.54
C TYR A 39 12.04 16.95 5.15
N GLN A 40 11.98 16.54 6.41
CA GLN A 40 13.10 15.95 7.13
C GLN A 40 13.11 14.43 6.94
N ALA A 41 14.06 13.91 6.16
CA ALA A 41 14.18 12.51 5.78
C ALA A 41 15.16 11.71 6.65
N GLY A 42 14.92 10.41 6.74
CA GLY A 42 15.70 9.46 7.50
C GLY A 42 15.67 9.70 9.01
N VAL A 43 16.47 8.90 9.73
CA VAL A 43 16.62 9.04 11.18
C VAL A 43 17.38 10.33 11.54
N LYS A 44 18.30 10.75 10.67
CA LYS A 44 19.11 11.97 10.84
C LYS A 44 18.35 13.27 10.54
N LYS A 45 17.11 13.20 10.05
CA LYS A 45 16.27 14.36 9.71
C LYS A 45 16.93 15.31 8.70
N GLU A 46 17.59 14.74 7.70
CA GLU A 46 18.24 15.50 6.62
C GLU A 46 17.18 16.12 5.71
N ALA A 47 17.36 17.39 5.33
CA ALA A 47 16.43 18.06 4.43
C ALA A 47 16.44 17.38 3.06
N ARG A 48 15.26 17.01 2.57
CA ARG A 48 15.03 16.53 1.21
C ARG A 48 13.82 17.21 0.61
N GLU A 49 13.84 17.37 -0.70
CA GLU A 49 12.75 18.00 -1.44
C GLU A 49 12.00 16.97 -2.29
N ILE A 50 10.67 17.04 -2.24
CA ILE A 50 9.81 16.37 -3.22
C ILE A 50 9.48 17.37 -4.32
N PRO A 51 9.92 17.13 -5.57
CA PRO A 51 9.88 18.15 -6.63
C PRO A 51 8.46 18.47 -7.12
N GLY A 52 7.50 17.57 -6.92
CA GLY A 52 6.15 17.73 -7.44
C GLY A 52 5.10 17.09 -6.55
N MET A 53 3.89 17.62 -6.61
CA MET A 53 2.74 17.01 -5.97
C MET A 53 2.51 15.61 -6.55
N TYR A 54 2.17 14.66 -5.71
CA TYR A 54 1.83 13.30 -6.14
C TYR A 54 0.66 12.76 -5.32
N PHE A 55 0.16 11.60 -5.74
CA PHE A 55 -0.93 10.91 -5.09
C PHE A 55 -0.45 9.53 -4.65
N ILE A 56 -0.81 9.11 -3.45
CA ILE A 56 -0.51 7.77 -2.92
C ILE A 56 -1.79 7.09 -2.44
N ALA A 57 -1.90 5.79 -2.65
CA ALA A 57 -3.08 5.04 -2.21
C ALA A 57 -3.27 5.19 -0.68
N ARG A 58 -4.51 5.41 -0.24
CA ARG A 58 -4.84 5.55 1.19
C ARG A 58 -4.50 4.30 1.99
N TYR A 59 -4.61 3.15 1.36
CA TYR A 59 -4.38 1.84 1.95
C TYR A 59 -3.43 1.03 1.07
N PRO A 60 -2.72 0.04 1.65
CA PRO A 60 -2.13 -1.02 0.85
C PRO A 60 -3.19 -1.70 -0.02
N VAL A 61 -2.79 -2.16 -1.21
CA VAL A 61 -3.67 -2.91 -2.12
C VAL A 61 -4.21 -4.14 -1.39
N THR A 62 -5.54 -4.30 -1.41
CA THR A 62 -6.25 -5.39 -0.74
C THR A 62 -6.47 -6.58 -1.66
N ASN A 63 -6.79 -7.76 -1.10
CA ASN A 63 -7.14 -8.93 -1.90
C ASN A 63 -8.30 -8.67 -2.85
N ILE A 64 -9.33 -7.90 -2.47
CA ILE A 64 -10.45 -7.59 -3.37
C ILE A 64 -10.05 -6.67 -4.53
N GLN A 65 -9.07 -5.78 -4.32
CA GLN A 65 -8.52 -4.95 -5.39
C GLN A 65 -7.65 -5.79 -6.33
N PHE A 66 -6.76 -6.59 -5.77
CA PHE A 66 -5.89 -7.48 -6.55
C PHE A 66 -6.68 -8.58 -7.28
N ALA A 67 -7.82 -9.02 -6.73
CA ALA A 67 -8.70 -9.99 -7.37
C ALA A 67 -9.26 -9.48 -8.71
N ARG A 68 -9.41 -8.16 -8.88
CA ARG A 68 -9.82 -7.57 -10.17
C ARG A 68 -8.75 -7.77 -11.23
N PHE A 69 -7.48 -7.57 -10.87
CA PHE A 69 -6.33 -7.84 -11.73
C PHE A 69 -6.25 -9.32 -12.12
N VAL A 70 -6.38 -10.23 -11.14
CA VAL A 70 -6.39 -11.69 -11.40
C VAL A 70 -7.56 -12.11 -12.29
N LYS A 71 -8.77 -11.59 -12.03
CA LYS A 71 -9.99 -11.93 -12.77
C LYS A 71 -9.95 -11.49 -14.24
N GLU A 72 -9.20 -10.43 -14.53
CA GLU A 72 -9.02 -9.90 -15.88
C GLU A 72 -7.74 -10.40 -16.54
N ASP A 73 -7.34 -11.65 -16.23
CA ASP A 73 -6.19 -12.33 -16.82
C ASP A 73 -4.86 -11.58 -16.67
N GLY A 74 -4.72 -10.81 -15.59
CA GLY A 74 -3.56 -9.94 -15.37
C GLY A 74 -2.21 -10.67 -15.36
N TYR A 75 -2.19 -11.94 -14.95
CA TYR A 75 -0.98 -12.78 -14.98
C TYR A 75 -0.68 -13.35 -16.37
N GLN A 76 -1.63 -13.32 -17.29
CA GLN A 76 -1.55 -13.87 -18.63
C GLN A 76 -1.33 -12.76 -19.68
N THR A 77 -1.72 -11.53 -19.38
CA THR A 77 -1.56 -10.39 -20.29
C THR A 77 -0.15 -9.79 -20.23
N ARG A 78 0.65 -10.06 -21.26
CA ARG A 78 2.05 -9.58 -21.40
C ARG A 78 2.23 -8.07 -21.23
N GLU A 79 1.26 -7.27 -21.68
CA GLU A 79 1.32 -5.80 -21.68
C GLU A 79 1.44 -5.18 -20.29
N PHE A 80 1.02 -5.89 -19.24
CA PHE A 80 1.14 -5.38 -17.87
C PHE A 80 2.53 -5.59 -17.29
N TRP A 81 3.35 -6.46 -17.87
CA TRP A 81 4.63 -6.87 -17.28
C TRP A 81 5.80 -6.14 -17.95
N SER A 82 6.80 -5.76 -17.16
CA SER A 82 8.12 -5.44 -17.71
C SER A 82 8.76 -6.68 -18.34
N ASP A 83 9.80 -6.50 -19.16
CA ASP A 83 10.50 -7.62 -19.80
C ASP A 83 11.04 -8.60 -18.75
N THR A 84 11.72 -8.09 -17.74
CA THR A 84 12.27 -8.90 -16.64
C THR A 84 11.16 -9.54 -15.81
N GLY A 85 10.07 -8.81 -15.52
CA GLY A 85 8.93 -9.39 -14.81
C GLY A 85 8.24 -10.51 -15.59
N TRP A 86 8.13 -10.39 -16.91
CA TRP A 86 7.58 -11.43 -17.76
C TRP A 86 8.48 -12.67 -17.83
N GLU A 87 9.80 -12.46 -17.88
CA GLU A 87 10.77 -13.56 -17.77
C GLU A 87 10.63 -14.29 -16.44
N TRP A 88 10.43 -13.57 -15.34
CA TRP A 88 10.16 -14.18 -14.03
C TRP A 88 8.87 -14.98 -14.05
N ARG A 89 7.79 -14.40 -14.58
CA ARG A 89 6.49 -15.05 -14.68
C ARG A 89 6.54 -16.33 -15.52
N THR A 90 7.36 -16.36 -16.56
CA THR A 90 7.46 -17.49 -17.51
C THR A 90 8.58 -18.47 -17.18
N GLY A 91 9.38 -18.22 -16.15
CA GLY A 91 10.49 -19.07 -15.72
C GLY A 91 11.80 -18.86 -16.47
N LYS A 92 11.82 -17.99 -17.50
CA LYS A 92 13.06 -17.61 -18.20
C LYS A 92 14.05 -16.87 -17.30
N TYR A 93 13.56 -16.19 -16.26
CA TYR A 93 14.43 -15.52 -15.27
C TYR A 93 15.33 -16.52 -14.53
N ASP A 94 14.84 -17.74 -14.29
CA ASP A 94 15.51 -18.76 -13.49
C ASP A 94 16.77 -19.30 -14.19
N SER A 95 16.91 -19.10 -15.50
CA SER A 95 18.10 -19.46 -16.27
C SER A 95 19.20 -18.39 -16.29
N ARG A 96 18.97 -17.24 -15.63
CA ARG A 96 20.00 -16.19 -15.50
C ARG A 96 21.06 -16.63 -14.48
N THR A 97 22.23 -15.99 -14.51
CA THR A 97 23.18 -16.10 -13.40
C THR A 97 22.62 -15.30 -12.21
N LEU A 98 22.25 -16.02 -11.15
CA LEU A 98 21.55 -15.45 -9.99
C LEU A 98 22.42 -15.51 -8.74
N GLN A 99 22.21 -14.57 -7.84
CA GLN A 99 22.80 -14.61 -6.50
C GLN A 99 22.13 -15.70 -5.65
N ASP A 100 22.81 -16.19 -4.62
CA ASP A 100 22.29 -17.26 -3.75
C ASP A 100 20.95 -16.91 -3.10
N VAL A 101 20.78 -15.64 -2.72
CA VAL A 101 19.52 -15.14 -2.13
C VAL A 101 18.36 -15.17 -3.13
N GLU A 102 18.64 -14.88 -4.40
CA GLU A 102 17.62 -14.93 -5.46
C GLU A 102 17.26 -16.38 -5.78
N ARG A 103 18.26 -17.27 -5.83
CA ARG A 103 18.06 -18.71 -6.03
C ARG A 103 17.19 -19.30 -4.93
N ASP A 104 17.56 -19.09 -3.66
CA ASP A 104 16.77 -19.56 -2.50
C ASP A 104 15.32 -19.08 -2.58
N TRP A 105 15.12 -17.81 -2.93
CA TRP A 105 13.77 -17.27 -3.09
C TRP A 105 12.98 -17.95 -4.23
N LEU A 106 13.61 -18.21 -5.38
CA LEU A 106 12.95 -18.89 -6.51
C LEU A 106 12.66 -20.37 -6.21
N GLU A 107 13.52 -21.05 -5.45
CA GLU A 107 13.28 -22.42 -4.95
C GLU A 107 12.00 -22.48 -4.10
N HIS A 108 11.76 -21.47 -3.26
CA HIS A 108 10.53 -21.34 -2.47
C HIS A 108 9.31 -20.84 -3.27
N ARG A 109 9.54 -20.19 -4.42
CA ARG A 109 8.52 -19.64 -5.34
C ARG A 109 8.58 -20.32 -6.72
N PRO A 110 8.23 -21.62 -6.81
CA PRO A 110 8.29 -22.38 -8.06
C PRO A 110 7.31 -21.80 -9.11
N LEU A 111 7.61 -22.03 -10.38
CA LEU A 111 6.86 -21.51 -11.53
C LEU A 111 5.34 -21.75 -11.44
N ALA A 112 4.93 -22.94 -10.98
CA ALA A 112 3.52 -23.30 -10.80
C ALA A 112 2.76 -22.40 -9.79
N LYS A 113 3.47 -21.62 -8.97
CA LYS A 113 2.92 -20.68 -7.99
C LYS A 113 3.15 -19.21 -8.38
N ARG A 114 3.37 -18.92 -9.68
CA ARG A 114 3.57 -17.57 -10.25
C ARG A 114 2.38 -17.10 -11.11
N ASN A 115 1.21 -17.69 -10.92
CA ASN A 115 -0.04 -17.37 -11.62
C ASN A 115 -1.05 -16.59 -10.78
N VAL A 116 -0.80 -16.50 -9.46
CA VAL A 116 -1.56 -15.73 -8.46
C VAL A 116 -0.58 -15.37 -7.31
N PRO A 117 -0.96 -14.48 -6.38
CA PRO A 117 -0.19 -14.24 -5.17
C PRO A 117 0.06 -15.53 -4.39
N TYR A 118 1.22 -15.66 -3.73
CA TYR A 118 1.64 -16.94 -3.12
C TYR A 118 0.63 -17.50 -2.12
N TYR A 119 0.01 -16.62 -1.33
CA TYR A 119 -0.93 -16.98 -0.28
C TYR A 119 -2.39 -16.83 -0.71
N TRP A 120 -2.67 -16.79 -2.02
CA TRP A 120 -4.01 -16.51 -2.56
C TRP A 120 -5.11 -17.45 -2.04
N HIS A 121 -4.77 -18.73 -1.80
CA HIS A 121 -5.70 -19.74 -1.30
C HIS A 121 -5.63 -19.94 0.22
N ASN A 122 -4.80 -19.18 0.94
CA ASN A 122 -4.76 -19.23 2.39
C ASN A 122 -5.94 -18.46 2.99
N ILE A 123 -6.85 -19.16 3.65
CA ILE A 123 -8.12 -18.61 4.17
C ILE A 123 -7.96 -17.45 5.17
N GLU A 124 -6.82 -17.35 5.86
CA GLU A 124 -6.54 -16.26 6.79
C GLU A 124 -5.99 -15.02 6.07
N LEU A 125 -5.21 -15.23 5.01
CA LEU A 125 -4.50 -14.18 4.28
C LEU A 125 -5.26 -13.69 3.05
N SER A 126 -6.25 -14.44 2.55
CA SER A 126 -7.04 -14.13 1.36
C SER A 126 -8.31 -13.32 1.63
N ASN A 127 -8.50 -12.83 2.87
CA ASN A 127 -9.68 -12.04 3.21
C ASN A 127 -9.79 -10.78 2.31
N PRO A 128 -10.98 -10.47 1.74
CA PRO A 128 -11.14 -9.42 0.73
C PRO A 128 -10.58 -8.04 1.11
N ILE A 129 -10.69 -7.62 2.37
CA ILE A 129 -10.32 -6.26 2.80
C ILE A 129 -9.00 -6.20 3.57
N VAL A 130 -8.25 -7.31 3.58
CA VAL A 130 -6.89 -7.40 4.11
C VAL A 130 -5.90 -7.12 2.97
N PRO A 131 -4.75 -6.47 3.24
CA PRO A 131 -3.69 -6.30 2.25
C PRO A 131 -3.33 -7.63 1.56
N VAL A 132 -3.18 -7.60 0.24
CA VAL A 132 -2.64 -8.75 -0.50
C VAL A 132 -1.20 -8.99 -0.06
N VAL A 133 -0.85 -10.25 0.19
CA VAL A 133 0.49 -10.66 0.62
C VAL A 133 0.99 -11.82 -0.24
N GLY A 134 2.31 -12.03 -0.22
CA GLY A 134 2.94 -13.01 -1.11
C GLY A 134 3.01 -12.53 -2.56
N VAL A 135 3.04 -11.22 -2.78
CA VAL A 135 3.34 -10.61 -4.09
C VAL A 135 4.81 -10.21 -4.13
N CYS A 136 5.49 -10.44 -5.25
CA CYS A 136 6.84 -9.96 -5.49
C CYS A 136 6.82 -8.56 -6.13
N PHE A 137 8.01 -7.97 -6.31
CA PHE A 137 8.16 -6.66 -6.97
C PHE A 137 7.52 -6.65 -8.38
N PHE A 138 7.79 -7.67 -9.20
CA PHE A 138 7.25 -7.76 -10.56
C PHE A 138 5.73 -7.84 -10.59
N GLU A 139 5.12 -8.58 -9.66
CA GLU A 139 3.66 -8.66 -9.52
C GLU A 139 3.05 -7.30 -9.13
N ALA A 140 3.71 -6.57 -8.22
CA ALA A 140 3.26 -5.25 -7.78
C ALA A 140 3.38 -4.20 -8.90
N GLU A 141 4.46 -4.21 -9.67
CA GLU A 141 4.63 -3.40 -10.88
C GLU A 141 3.56 -3.73 -11.92
N ALA A 142 3.32 -5.02 -12.19
CA ALA A 142 2.31 -5.44 -13.15
C ALA A 142 0.90 -5.02 -12.76
N TYR A 143 0.57 -5.07 -11.46
CA TYR A 143 -0.67 -4.54 -10.95
C TYR A 143 -0.81 -3.03 -11.17
N CYS A 144 0.25 -2.24 -10.95
CA CYS A 144 0.24 -0.80 -11.23
C CYS A 144 -0.02 -0.52 -12.72
N ASN A 145 0.63 -1.27 -13.62
CA ASN A 145 0.45 -1.12 -15.07
C ASN A 145 -0.96 -1.50 -15.51
N TRP A 146 -1.53 -2.59 -14.98
CA TRP A 146 -2.95 -2.92 -15.20
C TRP A 146 -3.87 -1.81 -14.68
N LEU A 147 -3.62 -1.31 -13.47
CA LEU A 147 -4.45 -0.26 -12.88
C LEU A 147 -4.41 1.02 -13.71
N ALA A 148 -3.26 1.38 -14.27
CA ALA A 148 -3.10 2.51 -15.20
C ALA A 148 -4.03 2.41 -16.42
N LYS A 149 -4.31 1.19 -16.90
CA LYS A 149 -5.23 0.93 -18.02
C LYS A 149 -6.71 0.95 -17.59
N LYS A 150 -7.00 0.77 -16.30
CA LYS A 150 -8.37 0.66 -15.77
C LYS A 150 -8.92 1.96 -15.21
N ILE A 151 -8.07 2.84 -14.70
CA ILE A 151 -8.51 4.13 -14.20
C ILE A 151 -8.81 5.05 -15.39
N VAL A 152 -10.09 5.39 -15.55
CA VAL A 152 -10.61 6.20 -16.67
C VAL A 152 -10.18 7.67 -16.59
N ALA A 153 -9.87 8.17 -15.40
CA ALA A 153 -9.56 9.59 -15.15
C ALA A 153 -8.24 9.75 -14.38
N VAL A 154 -7.12 9.41 -15.03
CA VAL A 154 -5.80 9.85 -14.56
C VAL A 154 -5.57 11.27 -15.11
N PRO A 155 -5.32 12.30 -14.27
CA PRO A 155 -5.06 13.64 -14.75
C PRO A 155 -3.87 13.68 -15.71
N GLU A 156 -3.89 14.62 -16.65
CA GLU A 156 -2.80 14.80 -17.61
C GLU A 156 -1.47 15.03 -16.88
N GLY A 157 -0.41 14.39 -17.35
CA GLY A 157 0.93 14.43 -16.74
C GLY A 157 1.13 13.48 -15.56
N TYR A 158 0.12 12.72 -15.13
CA TYR A 158 0.26 11.71 -14.07
C TYR A 158 0.36 10.29 -14.63
N ILE A 159 1.11 9.45 -13.92
CA ILE A 159 1.23 8.01 -14.19
C ILE A 159 0.98 7.22 -12.90
N ILE A 160 0.49 5.99 -13.04
CA ILE A 160 0.35 5.06 -11.91
C ILE A 160 1.60 4.18 -11.85
N ARG A 161 2.24 4.14 -10.69
CA ARG A 161 3.43 3.32 -10.42
C ARG A 161 3.57 3.04 -8.93
N LEU A 162 4.56 2.21 -8.59
CA LEU A 162 5.03 2.09 -7.20
C LEU A 162 5.62 3.45 -6.74
N PRO A 163 5.43 3.82 -5.46
CA PRO A 163 6.08 5.00 -4.91
C PRO A 163 7.59 4.79 -4.88
N ARG A 164 8.35 5.87 -5.07
CA ARG A 164 9.79 5.86 -4.75
C ARG A 164 9.97 5.89 -3.22
N ASP A 165 11.17 5.56 -2.76
CA ASP A 165 11.49 5.53 -1.32
C ASP A 165 11.27 6.91 -0.65
N ASP A 166 11.66 8.00 -1.31
CA ASP A 166 11.47 9.38 -0.85
C ASP A 166 9.99 9.76 -0.78
N GLU A 167 9.19 9.39 -1.78
CA GLU A 167 7.75 9.60 -1.81
C GLU A 167 7.03 8.77 -0.73
N TRP A 168 7.50 7.55 -0.49
CA TRP A 168 6.92 6.69 0.54
C TRP A 168 7.19 7.26 1.94
N GLU A 169 8.44 7.66 2.20
CA GLU A 169 8.81 8.25 3.49
C GLU A 169 8.08 9.58 3.72
N ARG A 170 8.05 10.47 2.72
CA ARG A 170 7.32 11.75 2.80
C ARG A 170 5.86 11.54 3.19
N ALA A 171 5.18 10.58 2.54
CA ALA A 171 3.79 10.28 2.78
C ALA A 171 3.55 9.72 4.20
N ALA A 172 4.46 8.86 4.67
CA ALA A 172 4.37 8.26 6.00
C ALA A 172 4.68 9.28 7.11
N ARG A 173 5.69 10.12 6.92
CA ARG A 173 6.22 11.02 7.94
C ARG A 173 5.46 12.34 8.03
N GLY A 174 5.08 12.96 6.92
CA GLY A 174 4.63 14.35 6.92
C GLY A 174 5.81 15.33 6.75
N THR A 175 5.65 16.60 7.16
CA THR A 175 6.66 17.67 6.99
C THR A 175 7.42 17.99 8.27
N ASP A 176 6.92 17.56 9.43
CA ASP A 176 7.33 18.05 10.76
C ASP A 176 8.36 17.16 11.46
N GLY A 177 8.97 16.22 10.73
CA GLY A 177 10.07 15.41 11.26
C GLY A 177 9.68 14.46 12.40
N ARG A 178 8.40 14.14 12.56
CA ARG A 178 7.89 13.20 13.57
C ARG A 178 8.52 11.82 13.44
N GLU A 179 8.65 11.10 14.55
CA GLU A 179 9.24 9.76 14.58
C GLU A 179 8.34 8.70 13.95
N TYR A 180 7.03 8.73 14.24
CA TYR A 180 6.04 7.83 13.67
C TYR A 180 4.97 8.61 12.90
N PRO A 181 4.22 7.97 11.98
CA PRO A 181 3.20 8.66 11.17
C PRO A 181 2.16 9.48 11.96
N ARG A 182 1.96 9.17 13.25
CA ARG A 182 0.99 9.85 14.13
C ARG A 182 1.56 10.94 15.01
N GLY A 183 2.88 11.08 15.04
CA GLY A 183 3.58 11.92 16.00
C GLY A 183 4.68 11.11 16.70
N ASP A 184 5.13 11.63 17.82
CA ASP A 184 6.20 11.02 18.59
C ASP A 184 5.66 10.00 19.60
N GLY A 185 6.48 8.99 19.91
CA GLY A 185 6.13 7.91 20.81
C GLY A 185 5.40 6.74 20.13
N PHE A 186 5.83 5.53 20.45
CA PHE A 186 5.26 4.32 19.90
C PHE A 186 3.90 3.97 20.56
N ASP A 187 2.84 3.89 19.76
CA ASP A 187 1.52 3.39 20.18
C ASP A 187 1.25 1.99 19.58
N LYS A 188 1.28 0.97 20.45
CA LYS A 188 1.03 -0.43 20.07
C LYS A 188 -0.38 -0.70 19.50
N THR A 189 -1.32 0.22 19.69
CA THR A 189 -2.70 0.13 19.15
C THR A 189 -2.87 0.84 17.81
N ALA A 190 -1.86 1.62 17.42
CA ALA A 190 -1.82 2.45 16.22
C ALA A 190 -1.19 1.77 15.00
N ALA A 191 -0.66 0.57 15.16
CA ALA A 191 -0.08 -0.25 14.09
C ALA A 191 -0.21 -1.75 14.41
N ASN A 192 -0.30 -2.59 13.37
CA ASN A 192 -0.25 -4.04 13.54
C ASN A 192 1.21 -4.51 13.58
N THR A 193 1.83 -4.45 14.76
CA THR A 193 3.25 -4.79 14.95
C THR A 193 3.40 -6.11 15.74
N GLY A 194 4.36 -6.94 15.32
CA GLY A 194 4.73 -8.22 15.94
C GLY A 194 5.01 -9.31 14.88
N ARG A 195 6.08 -10.09 15.07
CA ARG A 195 6.61 -11.05 14.06
C ARG A 195 5.63 -12.13 13.57
N ALA A 196 4.56 -12.41 14.30
CA ALA A 196 3.62 -13.51 13.99
C ALA A 196 2.16 -13.05 13.80
N LYS A 197 1.92 -11.74 13.59
CA LYS A 197 0.56 -11.25 13.38
C LYS A 197 0.23 -11.23 11.89
N PRO A 198 -0.83 -11.94 11.45
CA PRO A 198 -1.28 -11.82 10.06
C PRO A 198 -1.72 -10.38 9.79
N PRO A 199 -1.74 -9.97 8.51
CA PRO A 199 -2.27 -8.68 8.11
C PRO A 199 -3.73 -8.53 8.58
N VAL A 200 -4.11 -7.29 8.87
CA VAL A 200 -5.45 -6.93 9.39
C VAL A 200 -6.21 -6.15 8.33
N PRO A 201 -7.56 -6.11 8.40
CA PRO A 201 -8.37 -5.27 7.52
C PRO A 201 -7.85 -3.83 7.48
N VAL A 202 -7.76 -3.23 6.30
CA VAL A 202 -7.11 -1.91 6.09
C VAL A 202 -7.71 -0.76 6.91
N TRP A 203 -8.93 -0.94 7.44
CA TRP A 203 -9.61 0.02 8.30
C TRP A 203 -9.47 -0.26 9.81
N ALA A 204 -8.99 -1.45 10.20
CA ALA A 204 -9.02 -1.94 11.58
C ALA A 204 -7.99 -1.25 12.51
N VAL A 205 -6.97 -0.63 11.91
CA VAL A 205 -6.03 0.23 12.63
C VAL A 205 -6.68 1.61 12.83
N ARG A 206 -6.71 2.09 14.08
CA ARG A 206 -7.31 3.38 14.48
C ARG A 206 -6.88 4.50 13.52
N ARG A 207 -7.64 5.54 13.22
CA ARG A 207 -7.12 6.71 12.47
C ARG A 207 -6.66 7.83 13.40
N ARG A 208 -5.77 8.71 12.95
CA ARG A 208 -5.56 10.01 13.62
C ARG A 208 -6.84 10.83 13.40
N SER A 209 -7.39 11.44 14.45
CA SER A 209 -8.41 12.48 14.29
C SER A 209 -7.77 13.62 13.48
N ALA A 210 -8.44 14.11 12.43
CA ALA A 210 -7.94 15.30 11.74
C ALA A 210 -7.81 16.45 12.76
N PRO A 211 -6.72 17.23 12.77
CA PRO A 211 -6.70 18.46 13.54
C PRO A 211 -7.80 19.39 13.00
N SER A 212 -8.66 19.90 13.89
CA SER A 212 -9.64 20.92 13.55
C SER A 212 -8.90 22.12 12.96
N ARG A 213 -9.18 22.49 11.70
CA ARG A 213 -8.76 23.79 11.16
C ARG A 213 -9.52 24.89 11.91
N ALA A 214 -8.96 25.38 13.00
CA ALA A 214 -9.28 26.69 13.54
C ALA A 214 -8.09 27.61 13.21
N ALA A 215 -8.03 28.05 11.95
CA ALA A 215 -7.23 29.22 11.61
C ALA A 215 -8.12 30.44 11.88
N SER A 216 -7.99 31.00 13.08
CA SER A 216 -8.48 32.34 13.39
C SER A 216 -7.72 33.33 12.50
N ALA A 217 -8.42 33.92 11.53
CA ALA A 217 -7.91 35.02 10.73
C ALA A 217 -7.67 36.25 11.63
N PRO A 218 -6.55 36.98 11.50
CA PRO A 218 -6.37 38.23 12.21
C PRO A 218 -7.28 39.29 11.60
N THR A 219 -8.21 39.81 12.39
CA THR A 219 -9.02 40.97 12.00
C THR A 219 -8.08 42.17 11.85
N ALA A 220 -7.94 42.65 10.62
CA ALA A 220 -7.17 43.84 10.31
C ALA A 220 -7.73 45.05 11.05
N ARG A 221 -6.84 45.83 11.68
CA ARG A 221 -7.12 47.18 12.16
C ARG A 221 -7.37 48.07 10.94
N GLY A 222 -8.51 48.75 10.92
CA GLY A 222 -8.81 49.88 10.05
C GLY A 222 -9.01 51.12 10.91
N ILE A 223 -8.52 52.24 10.39
CA ILE A 223 -8.38 53.59 10.95
C ILE A 223 -9.73 54.19 11.37
#